data_AF-A0A0U5BFL8-F1
#
_entry.id   AF-A0A0U5BFL8-F1
#
_cell.length_a   1.000
_cell.length_b   1.000
_cell.length_c   1.000
_cell.angle_alpha   90.00
_cell.angle_beta   90.00
_cell.angle_gamma   90.00
#
_symmetry.space_group_name_H-M   'P 1'
#
loop_
_entity.id
_entity.type
_entity.pdbx_description
1 polymer ?
#
loop_
_entity_poly.entity_id
_entity_poly.type
_entity_poly.pdbx_seq_one_letter_code
_entity_poly.pdbx_strand_id
1 'polypeptide(L)'
;MAILYSEEGQHKEAIAILEKVMTHLKALSHQKDARIEIRLLYSLAKSLTIEGQYDDSIHYCQRGSKLCLQAESFYLFGEVTFQHGYNLLQLNRKEEALVYLYRARNIFQLQNNVNFVSYIDEEIRYLD
;
A
#
# COMPACT_ATOMS: atom_id res chain seq x y z
N MET A 1 22.51 6.50 -15.89
CA MET A 1 21.98 5.26 -16.51
C MET A 1 22.29 4.02 -15.67
N ALA A 2 23.55 3.67 -15.37
CA ALA A 2 23.86 2.45 -14.59
C ALA A 2 23.25 2.39 -13.17
N ILE A 3 23.18 3.52 -12.45
CA ILE A 3 22.56 3.60 -11.11
C ILE A 3 21.05 3.35 -11.20
N LEU A 4 20.36 3.98 -12.16
CA LEU A 4 18.93 3.79 -12.39
C LEU A 4 18.59 2.34 -12.78
N TYR A 5 19.36 1.74 -13.69
CA TYR A 5 19.19 0.34 -14.06
C TYR A 5 19.47 -0.63 -12.90
N SER A 6 20.40 -0.26 -12.00
CA SER A 6 20.68 -1.05 -10.80
C SER A 6 19.54 -0.97 -9.79
N GLU A 7 18.93 0.20 -9.60
CA GLU A 7 17.78 0.39 -8.72
C GLU A 7 16.55 -0.35 -9.27
N GLU A 8 16.24 -0.18 -10.56
CA GLU A 8 15.14 -0.88 -11.25
C GLU A 8 15.31 -2.41 -11.17
N GLY A 9 16.53 -2.92 -11.36
CA GLY A 9 16.85 -4.34 -11.21
C GLY A 9 16.58 -4.85 -9.78
N GLN A 10 16.98 -4.09 -8.77
CA GLN A 10 16.77 -4.45 -7.36
C GLN A 10 15.28 -4.44 -6.97
N HIS A 11 14.49 -3.53 -7.52
CA HIS A 11 13.05 -3.46 -7.24
C HIS A 11 12.30 -4.64 -7.85
N LYS A 12 12.61 -5.03 -9.10
CA LYS A 12 12.03 -6.20 -9.74
C LYS A 12 12.40 -7.49 -9.03
N GLU A 13 13.64 -7.62 -8.57
CA GLU A 13 14.07 -8.75 -7.75
C GLU A 13 13.32 -8.80 -6.41
N ALA A 14 13.14 -7.66 -5.75
CA ALA A 14 12.39 -7.57 -4.51
C ALA A 14 10.92 -8.00 -4.69
N ILE A 15 10.26 -7.57 -5.76
CA ILE A 15 8.90 -8.01 -6.13
C ILE A 15 8.86 -9.54 -6.29
N ALA A 16 9.78 -10.11 -7.07
CA ALA A 16 9.83 -11.56 -7.30
C ALA A 16 10.06 -12.35 -6.00
N ILE A 17 10.86 -11.84 -5.07
CA ILE A 17 11.07 -12.46 -3.75
C ILE A 17 9.79 -12.37 -2.92
N LEU A 18 9.15 -11.20 -2.85
CA LEU A 18 7.92 -10.99 -2.09
C LEU A 18 6.78 -11.89 -2.57
N GLU A 19 6.63 -12.08 -3.88
CA GLU A 19 5.62 -12.97 -4.46
C GLU A 19 5.87 -14.45 -4.13
N LYS A 20 7.15 -14.89 -4.15
CA LYS A 20 7.53 -16.23 -3.70
C LYS A 20 7.21 -16.44 -2.24
N VAL A 21 7.59 -15.50 -1.37
CA VAL A 21 7.28 -15.55 0.07
C VAL A 21 5.77 -15.62 0.30
N MET A 22 4.98 -14.83 -0.43
CA MET A 22 3.52 -14.85 -0.34
C MET A 22 2.93 -16.22 -0.71
N THR A 23 3.47 -16.86 -1.74
CA THR A 23 3.04 -18.20 -2.18
C THR A 23 3.39 -19.27 -1.14
N HIS A 24 4.58 -19.21 -0.56
CA HIS A 24 4.98 -20.14 0.50
C HIS A 24 4.18 -19.92 1.79
N LEU A 25 3.92 -18.67 2.18
CA LEU A 25 3.07 -18.37 3.32
C LEU A 25 1.64 -18.86 3.10
N LYS A 26 1.10 -18.80 1.88
CA LYS A 26 -0.21 -19.41 1.56
C LYS A 26 -0.26 -20.91 1.89
N ALA A 27 0.82 -21.64 1.62
CA ALA A 27 0.90 -23.09 1.84
C ALA A 27 1.04 -23.52 3.31
N LEU A 28 1.51 -22.65 4.20
CA LEU A 28 1.65 -22.96 5.63
C LEU A 28 0.29 -22.81 6.35
N SER A 29 -0.31 -23.92 6.78
CA SER A 29 -1.71 -23.99 7.23
C SER A 29 -1.93 -23.71 8.73
N HIS A 30 -0.94 -23.24 9.48
CA HIS A 30 -1.09 -23.00 10.93
C HIS A 30 -0.80 -21.54 11.29
N GLN A 31 -1.83 -20.88 11.82
CA GLN A 31 -1.81 -19.57 12.51
C GLN A 31 -0.92 -18.50 11.85
N LYS A 32 -1.34 -18.01 10.69
CA LYS A 32 -0.66 -16.88 10.05
C LYS A 32 -0.94 -15.62 10.86
N ASP A 33 0.14 -14.98 11.32
CA ASP A 33 0.04 -13.63 11.87
C ASP A 33 -0.38 -12.68 10.76
N ALA A 34 -1.61 -12.16 10.86
CA ALA A 34 -2.17 -11.23 9.89
C ALA A 34 -1.28 -10.01 9.67
N ARG A 35 -0.52 -9.56 10.68
CA ARG A 35 0.41 -8.42 10.55
C ARG A 35 1.56 -8.73 9.61
N ILE A 36 2.05 -9.98 9.58
CA ILE A 36 3.10 -10.39 8.64
C ILE A 36 2.57 -10.35 7.21
N GLU A 37 1.37 -10.88 6.97
CA GLU A 37 0.75 -10.87 5.64
C GLU A 37 0.41 -9.44 5.20
N ILE A 38 -0.15 -8.60 6.09
CA ILE A 38 -0.41 -7.18 5.82
C ILE A 38 0.90 -6.47 5.44
N ARG A 39 1.98 -6.68 6.18
CA ARG A 39 3.29 -6.09 5.88
C ARG A 39 3.77 -6.49 4.49
N LEU A 40 3.68 -7.78 4.14
CA LEU A 40 4.11 -8.25 2.83
C LEU A 40 3.27 -7.68 1.69
N LEU A 41 1.94 -7.62 1.86
CA LEU A 41 1.04 -6.99 0.89
C LEU A 41 1.39 -5.52 0.69
N TYR A 42 1.64 -4.78 1.79
CA TYR A 42 2.04 -3.39 1.72
C TYR A 42 3.42 -3.20 1.06
N SER A 43 4.41 -4.01 1.44
CA SER A 43 5.75 -3.96 0.84
C SER A 43 5.69 -4.21 -0.66
N LEU A 44 4.90 -5.19 -1.11
CA LEU A 44 4.72 -5.49 -2.52
C LEU A 44 4.02 -4.34 -3.25
N ALA A 45 2.93 -3.80 -2.70
CA ALA A 45 2.26 -2.63 -3.27
C ALA A 45 3.22 -1.43 -3.40
N LYS A 46 4.04 -1.17 -2.38
CA LYS A 46 5.02 -0.08 -2.41
C LYS A 46 6.08 -0.30 -3.50
N SER A 47 6.64 -1.50 -3.62
CA SER A 47 7.61 -1.83 -4.66
C SER A 47 7.01 -1.70 -6.07
N LEU A 48 5.79 -2.18 -6.27
CA LEU A 48 5.08 -2.04 -7.55
C LEU A 48 4.81 -0.57 -7.91
N THR A 49 4.54 0.27 -6.92
CA THR A 49 4.36 1.71 -7.14
C THR A 49 5.64 2.36 -7.63
N ILE A 50 6.79 2.00 -7.04
CA ILE A 50 8.11 2.52 -7.45
C ILE A 50 8.39 2.14 -8.91
N GLU A 51 8.00 0.94 -9.33
CA GLU A 51 8.12 0.45 -10.70
C GLU A 51 7.02 0.98 -11.66
N GLY A 52 6.12 1.86 -11.20
CA GLY A 52 5.03 2.40 -12.01
C GLY A 52 3.89 1.41 -12.32
N GLN A 53 3.88 0.24 -11.68
CA GLN A 53 2.85 -0.80 -11.84
C GLN A 53 1.66 -0.50 -10.92
N TYR A 54 0.95 0.59 -11.20
CA TYR A 54 -0.06 1.14 -10.30
C TYR A 54 -1.29 0.23 -10.14
N ASP A 55 -1.80 -0.39 -11.21
CA ASP A 55 -2.95 -1.30 -11.13
C ASP A 55 -2.65 -2.55 -10.27
N ASP A 56 -1.47 -3.15 -10.45
CA ASP A 56 -1.04 -4.29 -9.62
C ASP A 56 -0.84 -3.86 -8.16
N SER A 57 -0.26 -2.69 -7.94
CA SER A 57 -0.13 -2.13 -6.60
C SER A 57 -1.50 -1.92 -5.93
N ILE A 58 -2.48 -1.38 -6.67
CA ILE A 58 -3.86 -1.24 -6.20
C ILE A 58 -4.47 -2.60 -5.82
N HIS A 59 -4.24 -3.64 -6.62
CA HIS A 59 -4.71 -4.99 -6.30
C HIS A 59 -4.18 -5.47 -4.93
N TYR A 60 -2.88 -5.27 -4.65
CA TYR A 60 -2.28 -5.65 -3.37
C TYR A 60 -2.74 -4.74 -2.22
N CYS A 61 -2.97 -3.45 -2.46
CA CYS A 61 -3.56 -2.54 -1.49
C CYS A 61 -4.98 -2.97 -1.09
N GLN A 62 -5.81 -3.37 -2.05
CA GLN A 62 -7.17 -3.88 -1.80
C GLN A 62 -7.14 -5.16 -0.94
N ARG A 63 -6.21 -6.07 -1.23
CA ARG A 63 -6.01 -7.27 -0.41
C ARG A 63 -5.55 -6.92 1.01
N GLY A 64 -4.59 -6.00 1.15
CA GLY A 64 -4.07 -5.56 2.45
C GLY A 64 -5.14 -4.90 3.32
N SER A 65 -5.87 -3.94 2.76
CA SER A 65 -6.98 -3.26 3.46
C SER A 65 -8.11 -4.21 3.85
N LYS A 66 -8.46 -5.18 3.00
CA LYS A 66 -9.43 -6.23 3.35
C LYS A 66 -8.94 -7.07 4.53
N LEU A 67 -7.66 -7.44 4.54
CA LEU A 67 -7.09 -8.23 5.64
C LEU A 67 -7.01 -7.42 6.95
N CYS A 68 -6.67 -6.13 6.89
CA CYS A 68 -6.74 -5.23 8.04
C CYS A 68 -8.14 -5.24 8.67
N LEU A 69 -9.20 -5.15 7.85
CA LEU A 69 -10.58 -5.21 8.32
C LEU A 69 -10.92 -6.57 8.93
N GLN A 70 -10.58 -7.67 8.26
CA GLN A 70 -10.88 -9.03 8.73
C GLN A 70 -10.16 -9.38 10.03
N ALA A 71 -8.95 -8.86 10.23
CA ALA A 71 -8.15 -9.08 11.43
C ALA A 71 -8.36 -7.99 12.49
N GLU A 72 -9.30 -7.06 12.28
CA GLU A 72 -9.56 -5.89 13.15
C GLU A 72 -8.27 -5.13 13.50
N SER A 73 -7.35 -5.04 12.53
CA SER A 73 -6.01 -4.51 12.75
C SER A 73 -5.84 -3.14 12.09
N PHE A 74 -5.51 -2.15 12.91
CA PHE A 74 -5.05 -0.86 12.42
C PHE A 74 -3.59 -0.89 11.92
N TYR A 75 -2.87 -2.01 12.07
CA TYR A 75 -1.48 -2.09 11.62
C TYR A 75 -1.38 -1.88 10.11
N LEU A 76 -0.63 -0.85 9.68
CA LEU A 76 -0.45 -0.41 8.29
C LEU A 76 -1.75 -0.05 7.54
N PHE A 77 -2.89 0.05 8.22
CA PHE A 77 -4.16 0.22 7.55
C PHE A 77 -4.28 1.61 6.89
N GLY A 78 -3.81 2.65 7.57
CA GLY A 78 -3.75 4.01 7.01
C GLY A 78 -2.83 4.06 5.80
N GLU A 79 -1.65 3.45 5.92
CA GLU A 79 -0.60 3.41 4.91
C GLU A 79 -1.04 2.67 3.64
N VAL A 80 -1.63 1.48 3.77
CA VAL A 80 -2.15 0.71 2.64
C VAL A 80 -3.29 1.46 1.95
N THR A 81 -4.15 2.13 2.73
CA THR A 81 -5.27 2.90 2.18
C THR A 81 -4.78 4.16 1.46
N PHE A 82 -3.78 4.85 2.02
CA PHE A 82 -3.15 6.01 1.39
C PHE A 82 -2.45 5.61 0.07
N GLN A 83 -1.68 4.53 0.09
CA GLN A 83 -0.99 4.01 -1.10
C GLN A 83 -1.98 3.72 -2.25
N HIS A 84 -3.16 3.19 -1.93
CA HIS A 84 -4.23 2.99 -2.91
C HIS A 84 -4.67 4.32 -3.54
N GLY A 85 -4.99 5.32 -2.72
CA GLY A 85 -5.37 6.65 -3.19
C GLY A 85 -4.28 7.28 -4.05
N TYR A 86 -3.03 7.20 -3.61
CA TYR A 86 -1.87 7.69 -4.35
C TYR A 86 -1.74 7.04 -5.74
N ASN A 87 -1.87 5.72 -5.83
CA ASN A 87 -1.78 5.00 -7.10
C ASN A 87 -2.92 5.37 -8.06
N LEU A 88 -4.13 5.63 -7.53
CA LEU A 88 -5.24 6.12 -8.33
C LEU A 88 -4.96 7.52 -8.91
N LEU A 89 -4.28 8.41 -8.16
CA LEU A 89 -3.81 9.69 -8.70
C LEU A 89 -2.83 9.49 -9.85
N GLN A 90 -1.88 8.56 -9.73
CA GLN A 90 -0.92 8.26 -10.81
C GLN A 90 -1.62 7.73 -12.08
N LEU A 91 -2.80 7.10 -11.92
CA LEU A 91 -3.65 6.66 -13.03
C LEU A 91 -4.65 7.74 -13.51
N ASN A 92 -4.53 8.98 -13.05
CA ASN A 92 -5.45 10.09 -13.33
C ASN A 92 -6.91 9.83 -12.89
N ARG A 93 -7.12 8.93 -11.92
CA ARG A 93 -8.45 8.58 -11.36
C ARG A 93 -8.72 9.40 -10.10
N LYS A 94 -8.71 10.74 -10.27
CA LYS A 94 -8.77 11.72 -9.18
C LYS A 94 -9.94 11.53 -8.22
N GLU A 95 -11.16 11.37 -8.76
CA GLU A 95 -12.37 11.23 -7.92
C GLU A 95 -12.30 10.01 -7.01
N GLU A 96 -11.85 8.87 -7.55
CA GLU A 96 -11.66 7.65 -6.77
C GLU A 96 -10.52 7.80 -5.76
N ALA A 97 -9.43 8.45 -6.15
CA ALA A 97 -8.31 8.72 -5.26
C ALA A 97 -8.74 9.49 -4.02
N LEU A 98 -9.53 10.56 -4.18
CA LEU A 98 -10.02 11.38 -3.07
C LEU A 98 -10.78 10.54 -2.04
N VAL A 99 -11.61 9.59 -2.47
CA VAL A 99 -12.31 8.67 -1.56
C VAL A 99 -11.32 7.91 -0.67
N TYR A 100 -10.23 7.38 -1.24
CA TYR A 100 -9.22 6.65 -0.48
C TYR A 100 -8.34 7.57 0.38
N LEU A 101 -8.03 8.79 -0.07
CA LEU A 101 -7.27 9.76 0.71
C LEU A 101 -8.04 10.20 1.96
N TYR A 102 -9.32 10.57 1.84
CA TYR A 102 -10.15 10.88 3.01
C TYR A 102 -10.29 9.68 3.96
N ARG A 103 -10.40 8.47 3.42
CA ARG A 103 -10.44 7.26 4.25
C ARG A 103 -9.13 7.06 5.01
N ALA A 104 -7.99 7.19 4.34
CA ALA A 104 -6.68 7.07 4.96
C ALA A 104 -6.50 8.12 6.06
N ARG A 105 -6.88 9.37 5.80
CA ARG A 105 -6.90 10.46 6.78
C ARG A 105 -7.66 10.09 8.05
N ASN A 106 -8.88 9.55 7.91
CA ASN A 106 -9.69 9.13 9.07
C ASN A 106 -9.03 7.99 9.86
N ILE A 107 -8.41 7.02 9.16
CA ILE A 107 -7.67 5.93 9.83
C ILE A 107 -6.47 6.49 10.60
N PHE A 108 -5.68 7.39 10.00
CA PHE A 108 -4.55 8.02 10.68
C PHE A 108 -4.99 8.88 11.88
N GLN A 109 -6.15 9.53 11.79
CA GLN A 109 -6.75 10.24 12.91
C GLN A 109 -7.08 9.28 14.07
N LEU A 110 -7.67 8.12 13.80
CA LEU A 110 -7.92 7.08 14.81
C LEU A 110 -6.63 6.51 15.41
N GLN A 111 -5.55 6.46 14.63
CA GLN A 111 -4.22 6.05 15.09
C GLN A 111 -3.45 7.17 15.84
N ASN A 112 -4.03 8.36 16.00
CA ASN A 112 -3.36 9.56 16.53
C ASN A 112 -2.10 9.97 15.75
N ASN A 113 -2.04 9.63 14.45
CA ASN A 113 -0.92 9.98 13.58
C ASN A 113 -1.14 11.35 12.92
N VAL A 114 -1.05 12.40 13.74
CA VAL A 114 -1.35 13.79 13.34
C VAL A 114 -0.49 14.29 12.17
N ASN A 115 0.75 13.82 12.06
CA ASN A 115 1.66 14.22 10.97
C ASN A 115 1.13 13.74 9.61
N PHE A 116 0.66 12.49 9.54
CA PHE A 116 0.07 11.95 8.31
C PHE A 116 -1.29 12.56 7.99
N VAL A 117 -2.09 12.92 9.00
CA VAL A 117 -3.34 13.65 8.78
C VAL A 117 -3.06 15.00 8.11
N SER A 118 -2.13 15.79 8.66
CA SER A 118 -1.74 17.09 8.10
C SER A 118 -1.21 16.97 6.68
N TYR A 119 -0.35 15.97 6.42
CA TYR A 119 0.18 15.70 5.10
C TYR A 119 -0.93 15.40 4.08
N ILE A 120 -1.87 14.52 4.41
CA ILE A 120 -2.99 14.20 3.51
C ILE A 120 -3.89 15.42 3.29
N ASP A 121 -4.12 16.24 4.31
CA ASP A 121 -4.91 17.47 4.18
C ASP A 121 -4.26 18.47 3.23
N GLU A 122 -2.93 18.55 3.21
CA GLU A 122 -2.19 19.35 2.22
C GLU A 122 -2.36 18.78 0.81
N GLU A 123 -2.14 17.48 0.62
CA GLU A 123 -2.29 16.80 -0.67
C GLU A 123 -3.70 17.00 -1.24
N ILE A 124 -4.75 16.83 -0.43
CA ILE A 124 -6.14 17.03 -0.86
C ILE A 124 -6.39 18.47 -1.32
N ARG A 125 -5.86 19.47 -0.60
CA ARG A 125 -6.02 20.89 -0.99
C ARG A 125 -5.36 21.22 -2.32
N TYR A 126 -4.27 20.55 -2.69
CA TYR A 126 -3.63 20.73 -4.00
C TYR A 126 -4.43 20.11 -5.15
N LEU A 127 -5.36 19.21 -4.83
CA LEU A 127 -6.21 18.56 -5.81
C LEU A 127 -7.48 19.35 -6.10
N ASP A 128 -7.92 20.29 -5.26
CA ASP A 128 -9.10 21.14 -5.51
C ASP A 128 -8.81 22.25 -6.53
#